data_AF-A0A5D6UV43-F1
#
_entry.id   AF-A0A5D6UV43-F1
#
_cell.length_a   1.000
_cell.length_b   1.000
_cell.length_c   1.000
_cell.angle_alpha   90.00
_cell.angle_beta   90.00
_cell.angle_gamma   90.00
#
_symmetry.space_group_name_H-M   'P 1'
#
loop_
_entity.id
_entity.type
_entity.pdbx_description
1 polymer ?
#
loop_
_entity_poly.entity_id
_entity_poly.type
_entity_poly.pdbx_seq_one_letter_code
_entity_poly.pdbx_strand_id
1 'polypeptide(L)'
;MSFVWLHLDALTAGLTLLLALVCWRQWLVRYKPPIRRLALFALVLGPTWVAVRMGAHLLANLCQALERLMTHTFAYDFQFYSLMLMGVVFMGLSLRMLQQAQLLSQGRSRAARPFCHAAGTLVALSAPTFFLTPTGLLPTLACLIAGLGLLFLYKPVRQMA
;
A
#
# COMPACT_ATOMS: atom_id res chain seq x y z
N MET A 1 -8.06 -20.07 15.62
CA MET A 1 -7.79 -18.70 15.10
C MET A 1 -9.04 -17.87 15.36
N SER A 2 -8.92 -16.87 16.23
CA SER A 2 -10.06 -16.22 16.92
C SER A 2 -10.89 -15.31 16.00
N PHE A 3 -12.21 -15.32 16.23
CA PHE A 3 -13.25 -14.47 15.62
C PHE A 3 -12.84 -13.01 15.36
N VAL A 4 -12.03 -12.44 16.25
CA VAL A 4 -11.46 -11.09 16.18
C VAL A 4 -10.61 -10.85 14.93
N TRP A 5 -9.79 -11.82 14.51
CA TRP A 5 -8.91 -11.66 13.34
C TRP A 5 -9.70 -11.59 12.03
N LEU A 6 -10.78 -12.36 11.91
CA LEU A 6 -11.64 -12.34 10.74
C LEU A 6 -12.34 -10.98 10.57
N HIS A 7 -12.69 -10.34 11.68
CA HIS A 7 -13.33 -9.03 11.70
C HIS A 7 -12.33 -7.91 11.39
N LEU A 8 -11.08 -8.01 11.88
CA LEU A 8 -10.01 -7.08 11.53
C LEU A 8 -9.68 -7.11 10.02
N ASP A 9 -9.69 -8.29 9.41
CA ASP A 9 -9.47 -8.43 7.97
C ASP A 9 -10.57 -7.77 7.14
N ALA A 10 -11.83 -7.96 7.54
CA ALA A 10 -12.99 -7.33 6.90
C ALA A 10 -12.99 -5.82 7.10
N LEU A 11 -12.67 -5.34 8.30
CA LEU A 11 -12.59 -3.90 8.62
C LEU A 11 -11.49 -3.22 7.81
N THR A 12 -10.30 -3.81 7.74
CA THR A 12 -9.19 -3.25 6.95
C THR A 12 -9.48 -3.28 5.45
N ALA A 13 -10.16 -4.31 4.93
CA ALA A 13 -10.61 -4.35 3.54
C ALA A 13 -11.67 -3.28 3.24
N GLY A 14 -12.67 -3.14 4.12
CA GLY A 14 -13.70 -2.09 4.01
C GLY A 14 -13.10 -0.68 4.06
N LEU A 15 -12.18 -0.44 4.99
CA LEU A 15 -11.46 0.83 5.12
C LEU A 15 -10.59 1.10 3.89
N THR A 16 -9.91 0.09 3.36
CA THR A 16 -9.12 0.19 2.12
C THR A 16 -10.00 0.63 0.96
N LEU A 17 -11.14 -0.03 0.75
CA LEU A 17 -12.07 0.30 -0.33
C LEU A 17 -12.63 1.70 -0.16
N LEU A 18 -13.04 2.08 1.05
CA LEU A 18 -13.56 3.41 1.33
C LEU A 18 -12.52 4.50 1.03
N LEU A 19 -11.29 4.35 1.53
CA LEU A 19 -10.21 5.31 1.28
C LEU A 19 -9.85 5.38 -0.20
N ALA A 20 -9.75 4.22 -0.88
CA ALA A 20 -9.47 4.18 -2.31
C ALA A 20 -10.57 4.88 -3.12
N LEU A 21 -11.85 4.67 -2.78
CA LEU A 21 -12.99 5.33 -3.41
C LEU A 21 -12.97 6.86 -3.19
N VAL A 22 -12.67 7.31 -1.97
CA VAL A 22 -12.56 8.73 -1.63
C VAL A 22 -11.44 9.38 -2.45
N CYS A 23 -10.23 8.81 -2.42
CA CYS A 23 -9.09 9.32 -3.19
C CYS A 23 -9.39 9.33 -4.70
N TRP A 24 -9.92 8.23 -5.22
CA TRP A 24 -10.29 8.10 -6.63
C TRP A 24 -11.30 9.18 -7.05
N ARG A 25 -12.40 9.33 -6.30
CA ARG A 25 -13.43 10.35 -6.57
C ARG A 25 -12.86 11.76 -6.49
N GLN A 26 -12.08 12.05 -5.45
CA GLN A 26 -11.47 13.37 -5.26
C GLN A 26 -10.54 13.73 -6.42
N TRP A 27 -9.72 12.78 -6.88
CA TRP A 27 -8.76 13.03 -7.97
C TRP A 27 -9.43 13.12 -9.34
N LEU A 28 -10.50 12.33 -9.58
CA LEU A 28 -11.31 12.47 -10.78
C LEU A 28 -11.93 13.86 -10.91
N VAL A 29 -12.52 14.36 -9.82
CA VAL A 29 -13.19 15.67 -9.79
C VAL A 29 -12.16 16.81 -9.91
N ARG A 30 -11.04 16.71 -9.19
CA ARG A 30 -10.07 17.81 -9.07
C ARG A 30 -9.13 17.94 -10.25
N TYR A 31 -8.69 16.84 -10.86
CA TYR A 31 -7.58 16.86 -11.82
C TYR A 31 -7.99 16.53 -13.26
N LYS A 32 -9.19 15.99 -13.49
CA LYS A 32 -9.63 15.49 -14.81
C LYS A 32 -8.53 14.65 -15.49
N PRO A 33 -8.08 13.57 -14.83
CA PRO A 33 -6.83 12.88 -15.16
C PRO A 33 -6.83 12.32 -16.60
N PRO A 34 -5.67 12.29 -17.28
CA PRO A 34 -5.52 11.68 -18.61
C PRO A 34 -5.51 10.13 -18.56
N ILE A 35 -6.08 9.54 -17.50
CA ILE A 35 -6.05 8.11 -17.17
C ILE A 35 -7.49 7.60 -17.22
N ARG A 36 -7.71 6.39 -17.74
CA ARG A 36 -9.04 5.76 -17.68
C ARG A 36 -9.50 5.65 -16.22
N ARG A 37 -10.79 5.89 -15.96
CA ARG A 37 -11.34 5.90 -14.58
C ARG A 37 -11.02 4.62 -13.81
N LEU A 38 -11.17 3.45 -14.45
CA LEU A 38 -10.86 2.15 -13.84
C LEU A 38 -9.36 1.99 -13.57
N ALA A 39 -8.51 2.46 -14.47
CA ALA A 39 -7.06 2.40 -14.32
C ALA A 39 -6.59 3.28 -13.16
N LEU A 40 -7.18 4.48 -13.00
CA LEU A 40 -6.94 5.33 -11.84
C LEU A 40 -7.37 4.64 -10.53
N PHE A 41 -8.52 3.95 -10.54
CA PHE A 41 -8.97 3.21 -9.37
C PHE A 41 -7.99 2.10 -8.99
N ALA A 42 -7.55 1.28 -9.95
CA ALA A 42 -6.55 0.24 -9.73
C ALA A 42 -5.22 0.80 -9.20
N LEU A 43 -4.80 1.94 -9.74
CA LEU A 43 -3.54 2.61 -9.39
C LEU A 43 -3.56 3.20 -7.97
N VAL A 44 -4.75 3.53 -7.45
CA VAL A 44 -4.96 3.95 -6.05
C VAL A 44 -5.17 2.75 -5.12
N LEU A 45 -5.95 1.76 -5.56
CA LEU A 45 -6.39 0.65 -4.73
C LEU A 45 -5.22 -0.15 -4.15
N GLY A 46 -4.26 -0.55 -4.98
CA GLY A 46 -3.12 -1.35 -4.54
C GLY A 46 -2.31 -0.67 -3.42
N PRO A 47 -1.78 0.54 -3.65
CA PRO A 47 -1.04 1.27 -2.62
C PRO A 47 -1.86 1.54 -1.35
N THR A 48 -3.14 1.90 -1.46
CA THR A 48 -4.02 2.08 -0.29
C THR A 48 -4.18 0.80 0.50
N TRP A 49 -4.32 -0.35 -0.18
CA TRP A 49 -4.45 -1.64 0.47
C TRP A 49 -3.21 -1.97 1.30
N VAL A 50 -2.01 -1.80 0.73
CA VAL A 50 -0.77 -2.03 1.48
C VAL A 50 -0.65 -1.06 2.66
N ALA A 51 -0.94 0.22 2.47
CA ALA A 51 -0.84 1.23 3.53
C ALA A 51 -1.74 0.89 4.72
N VAL A 52 -3.02 0.59 4.47
CA VAL A 52 -3.99 0.27 5.52
C VAL A 52 -3.62 -1.04 6.23
N ARG A 53 -3.23 -2.07 5.48
CA ARG A 53 -2.86 -3.37 6.08
C ARG A 53 -1.59 -3.28 6.91
N MET A 54 -0.55 -2.59 6.42
CA MET A 54 0.68 -2.39 7.18
C MET A 54 0.44 -1.52 8.41
N GLY A 55 -0.39 -0.48 8.31
CA GLY A 55 -0.80 0.32 9.45
C GLY A 55 -1.53 -0.49 10.52
N ALA A 56 -2.49 -1.34 10.11
CA ALA A 56 -3.19 -2.24 11.04
C ALA A 56 -2.24 -3.26 11.69
N HIS A 57 -1.30 -3.84 10.93
CA HIS A 57 -0.29 -4.74 11.47
C HIS A 57 0.61 -4.05 12.50
N LEU A 58 1.11 -2.85 12.20
CA LEU A 58 1.93 -2.07 13.13
C LEU A 58 1.17 -1.77 14.43
N LEU A 59 -0.11 -1.38 14.32
CA LEU A 59 -0.94 -1.10 15.49
C LEU A 59 -1.17 -2.36 16.32
N ALA A 60 -1.48 -3.49 15.68
CA ALA A 60 -1.67 -4.77 16.38
C ALA A 60 -0.39 -5.20 17.13
N ASN A 61 0.77 -5.09 16.47
CA ASN A 61 2.06 -5.39 17.10
C ASN A 61 2.37 -4.46 18.27
N LEU A 62 2.04 -3.17 18.14
CA LEU A 62 2.22 -2.19 19.20
C LEU A 62 1.30 -2.50 20.39
N CYS A 63 0.03 -2.82 20.16
CA CYS A 63 -0.90 -3.21 21.23
C CYS A 63 -0.41 -4.47 21.97
N GLN A 64 0.04 -5.49 21.25
CA GLN A 64 0.60 -6.70 21.87
C GLN A 64 1.89 -6.41 22.65
N ALA A 65 2.75 -5.52 22.15
CA ALA A 65 3.94 -5.09 22.87
C ALA A 65 3.59 -4.35 24.17
N LEU A 66 2.57 -3.48 24.13
CA LEU A 66 2.08 -2.77 25.31
C LEU A 66 1.46 -3.73 26.34
N GLU A 67 0.70 -4.73 25.91
CA GLU A 67 0.13 -5.75 26.79
C GLU A 67 1.23 -6.59 27.48
N ARG A 68 2.27 -6.99 26.72
CA ARG A 68 3.46 -7.66 27.27
C ARG A 68 4.23 -6.75 28.22
N LEU A 69 4.28 -5.45 27.95
CA LEU A 69 4.94 -4.48 28.81
C LEU A 69 4.21 -4.35 30.15
N MET A 70 2.87 -4.28 30.12
CA MET A 70 2.03 -4.23 31.33
C MET A 70 2.10 -5.51 32.16
N THR A 71 2.37 -6.66 31.55
CA THR A 71 2.57 -7.94 32.25
C THR A 71 4.02 -8.22 32.61
N HIS A 72 4.94 -7.25 32.39
CA HIS A 72 6.38 -7.39 32.61
C HIS A 72 7.05 -8.56 31.86
N THR A 73 6.43 -9.03 30.77
CA THR A 73 6.96 -10.11 29.92
C THR A 73 7.55 -9.60 28.60
N PHE A 74 7.55 -8.29 28.37
CA PHE A 74 8.09 -7.70 27.15
C PHE A 74 9.62 -7.78 27.12
N ALA A 75 10.14 -8.46 26.10
CA ALA A 75 11.54 -8.40 25.72
C ALA A 75 11.65 -7.72 24.36
N TYR A 76 12.47 -6.66 24.29
CA TYR A 76 12.82 -6.04 23.03
C TYR A 76 13.92 -6.86 22.36
N ASP A 77 13.59 -7.54 21.28
CA ASP A 77 14.53 -8.33 20.50
C ASP A 77 14.68 -7.79 19.06
N PHE A 78 15.70 -8.30 18.36
CA PHE A 78 15.94 -7.93 16.97
C PHE A 78 14.76 -8.31 16.06
N GLN A 79 14.01 -9.35 16.40
CA GLN A 79 12.85 -9.80 15.65
C GLN A 79 11.73 -8.76 15.69
N PHE A 80 11.36 -8.28 16.88
CA PHE A 80 10.35 -7.24 17.07
C PHE A 80 10.74 -5.95 16.34
N TYR A 81 12.00 -5.51 16.48
CA TYR A 81 12.51 -4.35 15.76
C TYR A 81 12.37 -4.50 14.24
N SER A 82 12.82 -5.65 13.70
CA SER A 82 12.79 -5.91 12.26
C SER A 82 11.37 -5.95 11.72
N LEU A 83 10.43 -6.51 12.48
CA LEU A 83 9.02 -6.62 12.09
C LEU A 83 8.34 -5.24 12.08
N MET A 84 8.62 -4.40 13.07
CA MET A 84 8.17 -3.01 13.10
C MET A 84 8.80 -2.19 11.97
N LEU A 85 10.10 -2.29 11.75
CA LEU A 85 10.81 -1.58 10.70
C LEU A 85 10.27 -1.95 9.31
N MET A 86 10.05 -3.23 9.05
CA MET A 86 9.49 -3.72 7.79
C MET A 86 8.09 -3.12 7.54
N GLY A 87 7.21 -3.13 8.55
CA GLY A 87 5.88 -2.54 8.43
C GLY A 87 5.94 -1.04 8.11
N VAL A 88 6.83 -0.29 8.77
CA VAL A 88 7.04 1.14 8.51
C VAL A 88 7.58 1.38 7.10
N VAL A 89 8.55 0.59 6.65
CA VAL A 89 9.13 0.70 5.30
C VAL A 89 8.06 0.42 4.22
N PHE A 90 7.26 -0.63 4.38
CA PHE A 90 6.23 -0.99 3.41
C PHE A 90 5.12 0.06 3.37
N MET A 91 4.70 0.55 4.54
CA MET A 91 3.76 1.66 4.65
C MET A 91 4.32 2.92 3.97
N GLY A 92 5.57 3.29 4.25
CA GLY A 92 6.22 4.46 3.62
C GLY A 92 6.31 4.35 2.09
N LEU A 93 6.67 3.18 1.55
CA LEU A 93 6.71 2.94 0.11
C LEU A 93 5.32 3.03 -0.52
N SER A 94 4.29 2.47 0.13
CA SER A 94 2.91 2.54 -0.36
C SER A 94 2.35 3.97 -0.35
N LEU A 95 2.64 4.77 0.69
CA LEU A 95 2.28 6.19 0.73
C LEU A 95 3.00 6.99 -0.35
N ARG A 96 4.28 6.69 -0.60
CA ARG A 96 5.03 7.29 -1.72
C ARG A 96 4.41 6.92 -3.07
N MET A 97 3.96 5.68 -3.25
CA MET A 97 3.22 5.27 -4.46
C MET A 97 1.92 6.07 -4.61
N LEU A 98 1.14 6.28 -3.55
CA LEU A 98 -0.06 7.13 -3.57
C LEU A 98 0.26 8.58 -3.96
N GLN A 99 1.36 9.14 -3.46
CA GLN A 99 1.79 10.49 -3.86
C GLN A 99 2.14 10.54 -5.35
N GLN A 100 2.87 9.55 -5.87
CA GLN A 100 3.19 9.50 -7.30
C GLN A 100 1.94 9.26 -8.16
N ALA A 101 1.00 8.45 -7.68
CA ALA A 101 -0.31 8.25 -8.29
C ALA A 101 -1.09 9.55 -8.44
N GLN A 102 -1.07 10.38 -7.39
CA GLN A 102 -1.67 11.71 -7.41
C GLN A 102 -0.99 12.61 -8.45
N LEU A 103 0.34 12.62 -8.52
CA LEU A 103 1.08 13.40 -9.52
C LEU A 103 0.79 12.92 -10.95
N LEU A 104 0.66 11.61 -11.17
CA LEU A 104 0.23 11.04 -12.45
C LEU A 104 -1.19 11.46 -12.82
N SER A 105 -2.10 11.52 -11.84
CA SER A 105 -3.47 12.02 -12.07
C SER A 105 -3.49 13.50 -12.47
N GLN A 106 -2.48 14.28 -12.08
CA GLN A 106 -2.27 15.67 -12.51
C GLN A 106 -1.60 15.79 -13.88
N GLY A 107 -1.31 14.69 -14.57
CA GLY A 107 -0.61 14.68 -15.85
C GLY A 107 0.92 14.75 -15.75
N ARG A 108 1.51 14.66 -14.55
CA ARG A 108 2.97 14.68 -14.39
C ARG A 108 3.57 13.32 -14.71
N SER A 109 3.83 13.09 -15.99
CA SER A 109 4.30 11.82 -16.53
C SER A 109 5.63 11.31 -15.92
N ARG A 110 6.50 12.23 -15.47
CA ARG A 110 7.77 11.90 -14.76
C ARG A 110 7.55 11.13 -13.46
N ALA A 111 6.36 11.16 -12.86
CA ALA A 111 6.03 10.43 -11.64
C ALA A 111 5.88 8.91 -11.85
N ALA A 112 5.82 8.42 -13.10
CA ALA A 112 5.73 6.99 -13.39
C ALA A 112 6.99 6.23 -12.95
N ARG A 113 8.19 6.79 -13.20
CA ARG A 113 9.47 6.17 -12.83
C ARG A 113 9.63 5.98 -11.31
N PRO A 114 9.43 6.99 -10.45
CA PRO A 114 9.50 6.81 -9.00
C PRO A 114 8.37 5.91 -8.47
N PHE A 115 7.20 5.88 -9.12
CA PHE A 115 6.16 4.90 -8.79
C PHE A 115 6.65 3.47 -9.04
N CYS A 116 7.16 3.18 -10.23
CA CYS A 116 7.68 1.85 -10.58
C CYS A 116 8.87 1.45 -9.70
N HIS A 117 9.73 2.41 -9.34
CA HIS A 117 10.82 2.14 -8.41
C HIS A 117 10.28 1.75 -7.03
N ALA A 118 9.33 2.49 -6.47
CA ALA A 118 8.73 2.16 -5.19
C ALA A 118 8.00 0.81 -5.21
N ALA A 119 7.26 0.53 -6.29
CA ALA A 119 6.60 -0.76 -6.52
C ALA A 119 7.62 -1.90 -6.60
N GLY A 120 8.69 -1.71 -7.38
CA GLY A 120 9.76 -2.69 -7.54
C GLY A 120 10.51 -2.96 -6.23
N THR A 121 10.83 -1.91 -5.46
CA THR A 121 11.44 -2.05 -4.13
C THR A 121 10.53 -2.83 -3.19
N LEU A 122 9.23 -2.51 -3.18
CA LEU A 122 8.26 -3.17 -2.33
C LEU A 122 8.11 -4.66 -2.72
N VAL A 123 8.07 -5.00 -4.02
CA VAL A 123 8.07 -6.39 -4.50
C VAL A 123 9.36 -7.11 -4.10
N ALA A 124 10.53 -6.48 -4.29
CA ALA A 124 11.82 -7.08 -3.96
C ALA A 124 11.95 -7.38 -2.46
N LEU A 125 11.48 -6.47 -1.60
CA LEU A 125 11.51 -6.65 -0.15
C LEU A 125 10.47 -7.66 0.35
N SER A 126 9.37 -7.87 -0.38
CA SER A 126 8.33 -8.87 -0.04
C SER A 126 8.57 -10.24 -0.67
N ALA A 127 9.45 -10.35 -1.66
CA ALA A 127 9.83 -11.64 -2.25
C ALA A 127 10.34 -12.68 -1.23
N PRO A 128 11.23 -12.37 -0.26
CA PRO A 128 11.66 -13.37 0.71
C PRO A 128 10.54 -13.79 1.68
N THR A 129 9.55 -12.93 1.93
CA THR A 129 8.44 -13.25 2.83
C THR A 129 7.39 -14.14 2.17
N PHE A 130 7.38 -14.25 0.84
CA PHE A 130 6.51 -15.16 0.09
C PHE A 130 6.61 -16.62 0.56
N PHE A 131 7.83 -17.10 0.80
CA PHE A 131 8.08 -18.48 1.23
C PHE A 131 7.70 -18.72 2.69
N LEU A 132 7.54 -17.66 3.47
CA LEU A 132 7.37 -17.74 4.93
C LEU A 132 5.93 -17.54 5.34
N THR A 133 5.21 -16.59 4.71
CA THR A 133 3.83 -16.28 5.08
C THR A 133 2.97 -15.89 3.88
N PRO A 134 1.69 -16.32 3.85
CA PRO A 134 0.75 -15.90 2.81
C PRO A 134 0.48 -14.38 2.84
N THR A 135 0.72 -13.71 3.96
CA THR A 135 0.66 -12.24 4.06
C THR A 135 1.77 -11.53 3.28
N GLY A 136 2.89 -12.21 3.00
CA GLY A 136 3.96 -11.70 2.14
C GLY A 136 3.55 -11.50 0.67
N LEU A 137 2.44 -12.10 0.23
CA LEU A 137 1.88 -11.92 -1.12
C LEU A 137 1.09 -10.63 -1.32
N LEU A 138 0.57 -10.03 -0.24
CA LEU A 138 -0.26 -8.84 -0.35
C LEU A 138 0.44 -7.68 -1.06
N PRO A 139 1.70 -7.32 -0.70
CA PRO A 139 2.39 -6.20 -1.33
C PRO A 139 2.68 -6.45 -2.82
N THR A 140 2.98 -7.70 -3.21
CA THR A 140 3.22 -8.06 -4.62
C THR A 140 1.95 -8.03 -5.46
N LEU A 141 0.85 -8.59 -4.97
CA LEU A 141 -0.47 -8.54 -5.62
C LEU A 141 -0.96 -7.09 -5.77
N ALA A 142 -0.80 -6.28 -4.72
CA ALA A 142 -1.16 -4.87 -4.75
C ALA A 142 -0.35 -4.10 -5.81
N CYS A 143 0.96 -4.38 -5.93
CA CYS A 143 1.79 -3.77 -6.97
C CYS A 143 1.41 -4.23 -8.38
N LEU A 144 1.00 -5.49 -8.56
CA LEU A 144 0.49 -5.99 -9.84
C LEU A 144 -0.79 -5.26 -10.26
N ILE A 145 -1.77 -5.14 -9.36
CA ILE A 145 -3.01 -4.40 -9.61
C ILE A 145 -2.69 -2.94 -9.99
N ALA A 146 -1.79 -2.31 -9.25
CA ALA A 146 -1.43 -0.91 -9.51
C ALA A 146 -0.63 -0.73 -10.81
N GLY A 147 0.24 -1.69 -11.14
CA GLY A 147 0.99 -1.75 -12.39
C GLY A 147 0.10 -1.95 -13.61
N LEU A 148 -0.95 -2.78 -13.51
CA LEU A 148 -1.97 -2.88 -14.56
C LEU A 148 -2.63 -1.52 -14.81
N GLY A 149 -2.90 -0.74 -13.76
CA GLY A 149 -3.41 0.63 -13.89
C GLY A 149 -2.49 1.57 -14.68
N LEU A 150 -1.16 1.39 -14.58
CA LEU A 150 -0.20 2.18 -15.36
C LEU A 150 -0.23 1.86 -16.85
N LEU A 151 -0.54 0.62 -17.25
CA LEU A 151 -0.57 0.23 -18.68
C LEU A 151 -1.68 0.94 -19.46
N PHE A 152 -2.74 1.41 -18.78
CA PHE A 152 -3.91 2.04 -19.40
C PHE A 152 -3.91 3.59 -19.32
N LEU A 153 -2.72 4.20 -19.21
CA LEU A 153 -2.51 5.65 -19.36
C LEU A 153 -2.78 6.07 -20.83
N TYR A 154 -3.77 6.93 -21.06
CA TYR A 154 -4.30 7.23 -22.41
C TYR A 154 -3.42 8.18 -23.23
N LYS A 155 -2.52 8.93 -22.60
CA LYS A 155 -1.56 9.81 -23.28
C LYS A 155 -0.14 9.29 -23.07
N PRO A 156 0.63 9.04 -24.16
CA PRO A 156 2.03 8.70 -24.02
C PRO A 156 2.76 9.84 -23.31
N VAL A 157 3.57 9.48 -22.31
CA VAL A 157 4.46 10.34 -21.50
C VAL A 157 5.23 11.37 -22.35
N ARG A 158 5.45 11.07 -23.65
CA ARG A 158 6.18 11.86 -24.63
C ARG A 158 5.49 13.14 -25.14
N GLN A 159 4.19 13.32 -24.95
CA GLN A 159 3.45 14.49 -25.48
C GLN A 159 3.15 15.58 -24.42
N MET A 160 3.79 15.53 -23.26
CA MET A 160 3.62 16.52 -22.18
C MET A 160 4.96 17.15 -21.75
N ALA A 161 5.96 17.13 -22.64
CA ALA A 161 7.21 17.87 -22.49
C ALA A 161 7.08 19.21 -23.22
#